data_AF-A0A1I3ETZ1-F1
#
_entry.id   AF-A0A1I3ETZ1-F1
#
_cell.length_a   1.000
_cell.length_b   1.000
_cell.length_c   1.000
_cell.angle_alpha   90.00
_cell.angle_beta   90.00
_cell.angle_gamma   90.00
#
_symmetry.space_group_name_H-M   'P 1'
#
loop_
_entity.id
_entity.type
_entity.pdbx_description
1 polymer ?
#
loop_
_entity_poly.entity_id
_entity_poly.type
_entity_poly.pdbx_seq_one_letter_code
_entity_poly.pdbx_strand_id
1 'polypeptide(L)'
;MTLIWQSGDVPFGTEATRPQTGYRRFAFAVLAFLLIPPAAFAGFTIAVDPYFVWGSPSWPGINVVRPAYEPKVIIAKPYQVARLHPSAVSLGSSRVEVGLDPRHKGWTPGTVFNFALPSSNSYAVMLAFLHAQKYGAPLKQAVVGLDFFAYNINFPLASTVQEQRFDEGAVREFVQYLDGALPGRPKSAATPATTGDWNEALYLAVNADVKAALLRKEFKSGREHFELAGRAEGRKGATVPADWDEVGYLQVNPDVAAAIKEGTFVNGYHHWLAAGQTEGRLGGFRPVDWDEARYLVANPFVRIRIARGEYRDGYLHYAAIGRKQGLRGATPPTNVLDRLLLQYPTLSHAVYVASERFSLLFSTTTLRDAIATLRRQSEPADFDSQGMRVWHGQEAVLDRVGGATAVIHRLQKAWNPMLVAPKMQYCFTNPETGMTTFDPYRFMIRKAYAEGTDLRLFLTPLHAVVRATIEALGLGERYAFWLKELVRINEEEASKAGHQPFPLWDFSAPSSITTEPVPNLGDRSPMRWFWERSHYRKQTGDFILDRVFDYSGPSRAVPADFGVRLTSANIDAHLAEGANSLAKWAAQSELASNIAREAGKPSKFNQQANATCW
;
A
#
# COMPACT_ATOMS: atom_id res chain seq x y z
N MET A 1 -71.72 44.85 -4.17
CA MET A 1 -72.53 45.52 -3.14
C MET A 1 -72.14 44.91 -1.82
N THR A 2 -71.62 45.74 -0.93
CA THR A 2 -70.93 45.43 0.33
C THR A 2 -71.90 44.96 1.42
N LEU A 3 -71.31 44.42 2.52
CA LEU A 3 -71.78 44.63 3.91
C LEU A 3 -73.01 43.74 4.33
N ILE A 4 -73.15 43.12 5.52
CA ILE A 4 -72.59 43.34 6.88
C ILE A 4 -72.75 42.07 7.72
N TRP A 5 -71.73 41.78 8.53
CA TRP A 5 -71.76 40.95 9.74
C TRP A 5 -72.36 41.75 10.91
N GLN A 6 -73.29 41.19 11.68
CA GLN A 6 -73.54 41.66 13.04
C GLN A 6 -73.40 40.53 14.07
N SER A 7 -72.54 40.84 15.02
CA SER A 7 -72.01 40.05 16.13
C SER A 7 -72.91 40.10 17.36
N GLY A 8 -73.00 38.99 18.08
CA GLY A 8 -73.44 39.00 19.48
C GLY A 8 -73.97 37.66 19.95
N ASP A 9 -73.08 36.69 20.20
CA ASP A 9 -73.00 36.05 21.50
C ASP A 9 -71.77 35.12 21.55
N VAL A 10 -70.96 35.37 22.58
CA VAL A 10 -69.59 34.86 22.75
C VAL A 10 -69.63 33.61 23.62
N PRO A 11 -69.08 32.48 23.15
CA PRO A 11 -68.54 31.47 24.06
C PRO A 11 -67.09 31.17 23.68
N PHE A 12 -66.15 31.93 24.23
CA PHE A 12 -64.75 31.48 24.31
C PHE A 12 -64.29 31.58 25.75
N GLY A 13 -64.68 30.57 26.53
CA GLY A 13 -63.89 30.14 27.67
C GLY A 13 -62.54 29.66 27.13
N THR A 14 -61.49 30.42 27.38
CA THR A 14 -60.11 30.08 27.05
C THR A 14 -59.58 29.11 28.11
N GLU A 15 -59.90 27.81 27.99
CA GLU A 15 -59.05 26.76 28.57
C GLU A 15 -57.85 26.49 27.66
N ALA A 16 -57.06 27.54 27.40
CA ALA A 16 -55.74 27.42 26.78
C ALA A 16 -54.68 27.16 27.85
N THR A 17 -54.90 26.18 28.73
CA THR A 17 -53.92 25.79 29.76
C THR A 17 -53.96 24.29 30.03
N ARG A 18 -53.75 23.46 29.00
CA ARG A 18 -53.17 22.11 29.20
C ARG A 18 -51.77 22.08 28.60
N PRO A 19 -50.76 21.60 29.33
CA PRO A 19 -49.43 22.16 29.25
C PRO A 19 -48.66 21.53 28.09
N GLN A 20 -47.84 22.33 27.41
CA GLN A 20 -46.81 21.89 26.45
C GLN A 20 -45.83 20.83 27.02
N THR A 21 -45.96 20.43 28.28
CA THR A 21 -45.16 19.41 28.97
C THR A 21 -45.31 18.02 28.37
N GLY A 22 -46.50 17.64 27.87
CA GLY A 22 -46.71 16.36 27.20
C GLY A 22 -45.93 16.23 25.89
N TYR A 23 -46.00 17.26 25.04
CA TYR A 23 -45.26 17.33 23.79
C TYR A 23 -43.75 17.40 24.02
N ARG A 24 -43.29 18.21 24.97
CA ARG A 24 -41.85 18.29 25.33
C ARG A 24 -41.31 16.96 25.87
N ARG A 25 -42.07 16.26 26.72
CA ARG A 25 -41.69 14.92 27.22
C ARG A 25 -41.68 13.87 26.11
N PHE A 26 -42.66 13.89 25.21
CA PHE A 26 -42.70 13.00 24.06
C PHE A 26 -41.53 13.27 23.09
N ALA A 27 -41.31 14.53 22.72
CA ALA A 27 -40.19 14.93 21.86
C ALA A 27 -38.84 14.56 22.49
N PHE A 28 -38.68 14.78 23.81
CA PHE A 28 -37.50 14.33 24.55
C PHE A 28 -37.35 12.81 24.51
N ALA A 29 -38.42 12.04 24.73
CA ALA A 29 -38.37 10.59 24.69
C ALA A 29 -37.99 10.06 23.29
N VAL A 30 -38.51 10.66 22.22
CA VAL A 30 -38.15 10.33 20.84
C VAL A 30 -36.68 10.67 20.58
N LEU A 31 -36.22 11.86 20.96
CA LEU A 31 -34.81 12.25 20.81
C LEU A 31 -33.89 11.31 21.61
N ALA A 32 -34.25 10.97 22.85
CA ALA A 32 -33.51 10.02 23.67
C ALA A 32 -33.45 8.64 23.02
N PHE A 33 -34.56 8.13 22.50
CA PHE A 33 -34.61 6.84 21.80
C PHE A 33 -33.75 6.83 20.53
N LEU A 34 -33.67 7.95 19.80
CA LEU A 34 -32.86 8.06 18.59
C LEU A 34 -31.37 8.27 18.88
N LEU A 35 -31.02 8.96 19.95
CA LEU A 35 -29.63 9.37 20.23
C LEU A 35 -28.89 8.43 21.18
N ILE A 36 -29.57 7.84 22.17
CA ILE A 36 -28.92 7.00 23.18
C ILE A 36 -28.30 5.74 22.56
N PRO A 37 -28.99 4.95 21.71
CA PRO A 37 -28.39 3.72 21.18
C PRO A 37 -27.14 3.96 20.32
N PRO A 38 -27.12 4.92 19.36
CA PRO A 38 -25.90 5.24 18.61
C PRO A 38 -24.79 5.80 19.50
N ALA A 39 -25.11 6.63 20.49
CA ALA A 39 -24.12 7.17 21.43
C ALA A 39 -23.53 6.07 22.33
N ALA A 40 -24.35 5.16 22.83
CA ALA A 40 -23.91 4.01 23.61
C ALA A 40 -23.04 3.07 22.77
N PHE A 41 -23.43 2.83 21.52
CA PHE A 41 -22.64 2.01 20.60
C PHE A 41 -21.28 2.65 20.27
N ALA A 42 -21.28 3.95 19.98
CA ALA A 42 -20.05 4.71 19.78
C ALA A 42 -19.16 4.67 21.03
N GLY A 43 -19.73 4.93 22.21
CA GLY A 43 -19.03 4.89 23.49
C GLY A 43 -18.43 3.52 23.77
N PHE A 44 -19.16 2.43 23.50
CA PHE A 44 -18.67 1.06 23.63
C PHE A 44 -17.49 0.78 22.70
N THR A 45 -17.63 1.10 21.40
CA THR A 45 -16.57 0.88 20.40
C THR A 45 -15.33 1.70 20.72
N ILE A 46 -15.49 2.96 21.13
CA ILE A 46 -14.39 3.82 21.57
C ILE A 46 -13.74 3.20 22.80
N ALA A 47 -14.50 2.86 23.84
CA ALA A 47 -13.94 2.31 25.08
C ALA A 47 -13.15 1.02 24.84
N VAL A 48 -13.70 0.07 24.08
CA VAL A 48 -12.99 -1.18 23.75
C VAL A 48 -11.78 -0.91 22.85
N ASP A 49 -11.90 -0.02 21.86
CA ASP A 49 -10.87 0.31 20.88
C ASP A 49 -10.16 -0.93 20.31
N PRO A 50 -10.87 -1.75 19.51
CA PRO A 50 -10.32 -3.01 19.00
C PRO A 50 -9.12 -2.84 18.06
N TYR A 51 -8.79 -1.61 17.64
CA TYR A 51 -7.78 -1.33 16.63
C TYR A 51 -6.75 -0.27 17.02
N PHE A 52 -6.74 0.26 18.25
CA PHE A 52 -5.92 1.42 18.65
C PHE A 52 -6.20 2.74 17.90
N VAL A 53 -7.34 2.88 17.22
CA VAL A 53 -7.67 4.09 16.44
C VAL A 53 -8.08 5.23 17.37
N TRP A 54 -8.76 4.91 18.48
CA TRP A 54 -9.37 5.88 19.37
C TRP A 54 -8.45 6.34 20.50
N GLY A 55 -7.51 5.48 20.91
CA GLY A 55 -6.55 5.80 21.96
C GLY A 55 -7.05 5.49 23.36
N SER A 56 -7.99 4.55 23.47
CA SER A 56 -8.43 4.08 24.77
C SER A 56 -7.29 3.39 25.51
N PRO A 57 -7.16 3.59 26.83
CA PRO A 57 -6.15 2.90 27.61
C PRO A 57 -6.26 1.39 27.46
N SER A 58 -5.15 0.69 27.64
CA SER A 58 -5.16 -0.78 27.66
C SER A 58 -5.56 -1.25 29.06
N TRP A 59 -6.79 -1.74 29.19
CA TRP A 59 -7.35 -2.26 30.43
C TRP A 59 -7.27 -3.79 30.46
N PRO A 60 -6.66 -4.39 31.51
CA PRO A 60 -6.64 -5.83 31.71
C PRO A 60 -8.05 -6.44 31.65
N GLY A 61 -8.21 -7.53 30.89
CA GLY A 61 -9.51 -8.20 30.75
C GLY A 61 -10.51 -7.50 29.83
N ILE A 62 -10.15 -6.37 29.20
CA ILE A 62 -11.01 -5.68 28.22
C ILE A 62 -10.36 -5.62 26.85
N ASN A 63 -9.20 -4.98 26.73
CA ASN A 63 -8.62 -4.68 25.42
C ASN A 63 -7.10 -4.78 25.37
N VAL A 64 -6.40 -5.32 26.37
CA VAL A 64 -4.94 -5.56 26.27
C VAL A 64 -4.62 -6.40 25.04
N VAL A 65 -5.41 -7.44 24.78
CA VAL A 65 -5.34 -8.26 23.56
C VAL A 65 -6.27 -7.67 22.51
N ARG A 66 -5.78 -7.39 21.30
CA ARG A 66 -6.59 -6.80 20.20
C ARG A 66 -6.50 -7.67 18.94
N PRO A 67 -7.25 -8.79 18.87
CA PRO A 67 -7.10 -9.77 17.79
C PRO A 67 -7.43 -9.22 16.40
N ALA A 68 -8.21 -8.15 16.32
CA ALA A 68 -8.62 -7.52 15.07
C ALA A 68 -7.71 -6.34 14.65
N TYR A 69 -6.63 -6.07 15.40
CA TYR A 69 -5.70 -5.00 15.09
C TYR A 69 -4.86 -5.29 13.84
N GLU A 70 -4.37 -6.52 13.68
CA GLU A 70 -3.50 -6.90 12.56
C GLU A 70 -4.06 -6.52 11.18
N PRO A 71 -5.30 -6.87 10.81
CA PRO A 71 -5.87 -6.48 9.52
C PRO A 71 -6.06 -4.97 9.34
N LYS A 72 -5.94 -4.19 10.43
CA LYS A 72 -6.17 -2.73 10.49
C LYS A 72 -4.90 -1.95 10.80
N VAL A 73 -3.74 -2.60 10.90
CA VAL A 73 -2.48 -1.97 11.34
C VAL A 73 -2.08 -0.75 10.48
N ILE A 74 -2.24 -0.84 9.15
CA ILE A 74 -1.94 0.26 8.21
C ILE A 74 -2.91 1.44 8.38
N ILE A 75 -4.14 1.20 8.85
CA ILE A 75 -5.12 2.25 9.13
C ILE A 75 -4.82 2.89 10.48
N ALA A 76 -4.50 2.07 11.48
CA ALA A 76 -4.39 2.51 12.86
C ALA A 76 -3.07 3.23 13.18
N LYS A 77 -1.94 2.78 12.63
CA LYS A 77 -0.62 3.35 12.97
C LYS A 77 -0.49 4.85 12.68
N PRO A 78 -0.99 5.41 11.56
CA PRO A 78 -1.02 6.86 11.37
C PRO A 78 -1.78 7.60 12.49
N TYR A 79 -2.94 7.10 12.91
CA TYR A 79 -3.69 7.68 14.04
C TYR A 79 -2.96 7.54 15.38
N GLN A 80 -2.23 6.44 15.59
CA GLN A 80 -1.40 6.26 16.77
C GLN A 80 -0.25 7.27 16.78
N VAL A 81 0.47 7.46 15.68
CA VAL A 81 1.56 8.44 15.58
C VAL A 81 1.05 9.86 15.81
N ALA A 82 -0.08 10.21 15.18
CA ALA A 82 -0.71 11.51 15.35
C ALA A 82 -1.15 11.81 16.79
N ARG A 83 -1.43 10.76 17.59
CA ARG A 83 -1.84 10.89 19.00
C ARG A 83 -0.68 10.79 19.97
N LEU A 84 0.29 9.92 19.70
CA LEU A 84 1.40 9.59 20.59
C LEU A 84 2.53 10.62 20.53
N HIS A 85 2.61 11.41 19.45
CA HIS A 85 3.67 12.39 19.22
C HIS A 85 5.08 11.81 19.50
N PRO A 86 5.48 10.72 18.79
CA PRO A 86 6.70 10.01 19.12
C PRO A 86 7.94 10.89 18.87
N SER A 87 8.86 10.90 19.83
CA SER A 87 10.18 11.51 19.67
C SER A 87 11.12 10.64 18.84
N ALA A 88 10.83 9.33 18.72
CA ALA A 88 11.53 8.43 17.84
C ALA A 88 10.65 7.37 17.21
N VAL A 89 11.00 6.94 16.00
CA VAL A 89 10.28 5.87 15.29
C VAL A 89 11.22 4.86 14.64
N SER A 90 10.76 3.60 14.58
CA SER A 90 11.29 2.64 13.60
C SER A 90 10.36 2.55 12.39
N LEU A 91 10.94 2.49 11.19
CA LEU A 91 10.22 2.53 9.91
C LEU A 91 10.73 1.42 8.99
N GLY A 92 9.87 0.90 8.13
CA GLY A 92 10.21 -0.16 7.18
C GLY A 92 9.05 -1.10 6.90
N SER A 93 9.33 -2.29 6.40
CA SER A 93 8.34 -3.33 6.12
C SER A 93 7.95 -4.16 7.35
N SER A 94 7.21 -5.26 7.14
CA SER A 94 6.84 -6.20 8.22
C SER A 94 8.04 -6.80 8.96
N ARG A 95 9.25 -6.74 8.37
CA ARG A 95 10.48 -7.18 9.03
C ARG A 95 10.88 -6.25 10.17
N VAL A 96 10.77 -4.93 9.98
CA VAL A 96 10.98 -3.94 11.03
C VAL A 96 9.86 -4.01 12.08
N GLU A 97 8.62 -4.26 11.64
CA GLU A 97 7.46 -4.39 12.52
C GLU A 97 7.63 -5.52 13.55
N VAL A 98 8.17 -6.66 13.12
CA VAL A 98 8.45 -7.83 13.97
C VAL A 98 9.78 -7.71 14.71
N GLY A 99 10.75 -7.07 14.09
CA GLY A 99 12.15 -7.20 14.46
C GLY A 99 12.68 -6.12 15.40
N LEU A 100 12.34 -4.85 15.18
CA LEU A 100 12.94 -3.75 15.94
C LEU A 100 12.14 -3.43 17.19
N ASP A 101 12.82 -3.55 18.33
CA ASP A 101 12.24 -3.29 19.64
C ASP A 101 12.26 -1.78 19.99
N PRO A 102 11.10 -1.13 20.13
CA PRO A 102 11.02 0.28 20.53
C PRO A 102 11.46 0.50 22.00
N ARG A 103 11.74 -0.56 22.77
CA ARG A 103 12.24 -0.48 24.16
C ARG A 103 13.76 -0.52 24.27
N HIS A 104 14.47 -0.59 23.15
CA HIS A 104 15.92 -0.65 23.14
C HIS A 104 16.56 0.60 23.79
N LYS A 105 17.62 0.42 24.60
CA LYS A 105 18.24 1.52 25.37
C LYS A 105 18.95 2.58 24.53
N GLY A 106 19.24 2.28 23.26
CA GLY A 106 19.87 3.20 22.33
C GLY A 106 18.94 4.27 21.73
N TRP A 107 17.62 4.14 21.94
CA TRP A 107 16.66 5.15 21.52
C TRP A 107 16.81 6.45 22.34
N THR A 108 16.58 7.60 21.72
CA THR A 108 16.47 8.88 22.44
C THR A 108 15.36 8.83 23.50
N PRO A 109 15.52 9.52 24.65
CA PRO A 109 14.46 9.63 25.65
C PRO A 109 13.16 10.19 25.07
N GLY A 110 12.04 9.59 25.48
CA GLY A 110 10.68 9.98 25.10
C GLY A 110 9.88 8.81 24.54
N THR A 111 8.78 9.12 23.86
CA THR A 111 7.90 8.11 23.25
C THR A 111 8.56 7.54 22.00
N VAL A 112 8.81 6.23 22.00
CA VAL A 112 9.31 5.48 20.84
C VAL A 112 8.19 4.62 20.28
N PHE A 113 7.97 4.67 18.97
CA PHE A 113 6.91 3.92 18.30
C PHE A 113 7.43 3.16 17.07
N ASN A 114 7.07 1.89 16.95
CA ASN A 114 7.34 1.10 15.76
C ASN A 114 6.27 1.42 14.69
N PHE A 115 6.62 2.35 13.81
CA PHE A 115 5.79 2.80 12.70
C PHE A 115 6.10 2.06 11.38
N ALA A 116 6.66 0.86 11.45
CA ALA A 116 6.80 0.02 10.26
C ALA A 116 5.43 -0.39 9.72
N LEU A 117 5.31 -0.45 8.41
CA LEU A 117 4.06 -0.75 7.71
C LEU A 117 4.27 -2.03 6.88
N PRO A 118 3.46 -3.08 7.06
CA PRO A 118 3.64 -4.34 6.35
C PRO A 118 3.48 -4.17 4.84
N SER A 119 4.27 -4.92 4.06
CA SER A 119 4.27 -4.86 2.58
C SER A 119 4.53 -3.46 2.00
N SER A 120 5.33 -2.64 2.70
CA SER A 120 5.69 -1.30 2.23
C SER A 120 6.73 -1.29 1.13
N ASN A 121 6.55 -0.40 0.16
CA ASN A 121 7.57 0.02 -0.79
C ASN A 121 8.30 1.29 -0.29
N SER A 122 9.32 1.75 -1.04
CA SER A 122 10.09 2.94 -0.65
C SER A 122 9.22 4.20 -0.48
N TYR A 123 8.16 4.32 -1.28
CA TYR A 123 7.20 5.43 -1.18
C TYR A 123 6.39 5.38 0.13
N ALA A 124 5.86 4.23 0.52
CA ALA A 124 5.14 4.07 1.78
C ALA A 124 6.01 4.35 3.02
N VAL A 125 7.28 3.93 2.98
CA VAL A 125 8.25 4.21 4.06
C VAL A 125 8.49 5.72 4.18
N MET A 126 8.64 6.42 3.06
CA MET A 126 8.75 7.89 3.05
C MET A 126 7.49 8.56 3.61
N LEU A 127 6.29 8.12 3.20
CA LEU A 127 5.03 8.65 3.75
C LEU A 127 4.96 8.51 5.28
N ALA A 128 5.36 7.35 5.80
CA ALA A 128 5.39 7.09 7.24
C ALA A 128 6.44 7.99 7.95
N PHE A 129 7.62 8.18 7.36
CA PHE A 129 8.64 9.08 7.89
C PHE A 129 8.14 10.52 7.99
N LEU A 130 7.60 11.06 6.91
CA LEU A 130 7.14 12.46 6.85
C LEU A 130 5.94 12.69 7.79
N HIS A 131 5.07 11.69 7.92
CA HIS A 131 3.99 11.74 8.89
C HIS A 131 4.52 11.73 10.33
N ALA A 132 5.55 10.94 10.64
CA ALA A 132 6.19 10.97 11.95
C ALA A 132 6.89 12.30 12.24
N GLN A 133 7.51 12.93 11.24
CA GLN A 133 8.10 14.27 11.37
C GLN A 133 7.06 15.32 11.77
N LYS A 134 5.92 15.36 11.04
CA LYS A 134 4.81 16.28 11.34
C LYS A 134 4.31 16.17 12.77
N TYR A 135 4.09 14.95 13.27
CA TYR A 135 3.49 14.75 14.59
C TYR A 135 4.51 14.61 15.72
N GLY A 136 5.77 14.30 15.45
CA GLY A 136 6.81 14.22 16.48
C GLY A 136 7.19 15.58 17.08
N ALA A 137 7.23 16.64 16.25
CA ALA A 137 7.38 18.06 16.62
C ALA A 137 8.27 18.38 17.86
N PRO A 138 9.58 18.04 17.86
CA PRO A 138 10.34 17.47 16.76
C PRO A 138 10.52 15.94 16.86
N LEU A 139 10.49 15.28 15.70
CA LEU A 139 10.98 13.89 15.59
C LEU A 139 12.52 13.90 15.69
N LYS A 140 13.04 13.42 16.81
CA LYS A 140 14.46 13.47 17.14
C LYS A 140 15.26 12.36 16.46
N GLN A 141 14.70 11.16 16.33
CA GLN A 141 15.42 9.99 15.83
C GLN A 141 14.53 9.08 15.00
N ALA A 142 15.08 8.53 13.91
CA ALA A 142 14.40 7.54 13.09
C ALA A 142 15.36 6.43 12.66
N VAL A 143 14.97 5.17 12.87
CA VAL A 143 15.71 4.00 12.35
C VAL A 143 14.90 3.37 11.22
N VAL A 144 15.46 3.34 10.01
CA VAL A 144 14.74 2.92 8.80
C VAL A 144 15.36 1.64 8.23
N GLY A 145 14.55 0.58 8.16
CA GLY A 145 14.88 -0.65 7.45
C GLY A 145 14.59 -0.51 5.96
N LEU A 146 15.61 -0.69 5.14
CA LEU A 146 15.58 -0.65 3.69
C LEU A 146 15.55 -2.08 3.14
N ASP A 147 14.59 -2.33 2.25
CA ASP A 147 14.31 -3.65 1.68
C ASP A 147 14.52 -3.62 0.17
N PHE A 148 15.35 -4.51 -0.40
CA PHE A 148 15.59 -4.56 -1.85
C PHE A 148 14.26 -4.54 -2.62
N PHE A 149 13.36 -5.48 -2.32
CA PHE A 149 12.06 -5.62 -2.97
C PHE A 149 11.17 -4.36 -2.92
N ALA A 150 11.34 -3.51 -1.91
CA ALA A 150 10.60 -2.26 -1.78
C ALA A 150 11.01 -1.20 -2.83
N TYR A 151 12.14 -1.41 -3.51
CA TYR A 151 12.68 -0.56 -4.57
C TYR A 151 12.37 -1.06 -5.98
N ASN A 152 11.55 -2.10 -6.14
CA ASN A 152 11.00 -2.42 -7.46
C ASN A 152 9.83 -1.47 -7.77
N ILE A 153 9.92 -0.69 -8.85
CA ILE A 153 8.88 0.27 -9.25
C ILE A 153 7.54 -0.42 -9.51
N ASN A 154 7.60 -1.67 -9.98
CA ASN A 154 6.44 -2.52 -10.26
C ASN A 154 5.89 -3.22 -8.99
N PHE A 155 6.56 -3.08 -7.83
CA PHE A 155 6.00 -3.54 -6.57
C PHE A 155 4.90 -2.57 -6.13
N PRO A 156 3.63 -3.03 -6.11
CA PRO A 156 2.49 -2.14 -5.93
C PRO A 156 2.46 -1.61 -4.50
N LEU A 157 1.96 -0.39 -4.35
CA LEU A 157 1.58 0.11 -3.03
C LEU A 157 0.47 -0.77 -2.46
N ALA A 158 0.58 -1.19 -1.20
CA ALA A 158 -0.43 -2.02 -0.55
C ALA A 158 -1.81 -1.34 -0.63
N SER A 159 -2.84 -2.10 -1.03
CA SER A 159 -4.18 -1.55 -1.31
C SER A 159 -4.86 -0.91 -0.09
N THR A 160 -4.41 -1.26 1.12
CA THR A 160 -4.87 -0.68 2.37
C THR A 160 -4.17 0.64 2.71
N VAL A 161 -3.03 0.96 2.10
CA VAL A 161 -2.39 2.27 2.21
C VAL A 161 -3.22 3.27 1.41
N GLN A 162 -3.71 4.30 2.11
CA GLN A 162 -4.35 5.46 1.52
C GLN A 162 -3.57 6.69 1.96
N GLU A 163 -3.07 7.43 0.98
CA GLU A 163 -2.18 8.58 1.18
C GLU A 163 -2.84 9.68 2.02
N GLN A 164 -4.16 9.79 1.98
CA GLN A 164 -4.94 10.75 2.75
C GLN A 164 -4.88 10.52 4.27
N ARG A 165 -4.39 9.36 4.75
CA ARG A 165 -4.11 9.14 6.18
C ARG A 165 -2.78 9.74 6.63
N PHE A 166 -1.91 10.03 5.67
CA PHE A 166 -0.57 10.55 5.93
C PHE A 166 -0.57 12.07 5.84
N ASP A 167 0.59 12.69 6.03
CA ASP A 167 0.69 14.14 5.92
C ASP A 167 0.53 14.62 4.47
N GLU A 168 -0.60 15.25 4.18
CA GLU A 168 -0.88 15.84 2.86
C GLU A 168 0.11 16.96 2.49
N GLY A 169 0.59 17.73 3.47
CA GLY A 169 1.58 18.79 3.22
C GLY A 169 2.87 18.22 2.64
N ALA A 170 3.41 17.22 3.32
CA ALA A 170 4.56 16.46 2.87
C ALA A 170 4.37 15.78 1.49
N VAL A 171 3.18 15.27 1.18
CA VAL A 171 2.86 14.73 -0.16
C VAL A 171 2.97 15.82 -1.22
N ARG A 172 2.46 17.02 -0.95
CA ARG A 172 2.56 18.16 -1.88
C ARG A 172 4.01 18.60 -2.09
N GLU A 173 4.82 18.63 -1.02
CA GLU A 173 6.26 18.92 -1.13
C GLU A 173 6.99 17.87 -1.98
N PHE A 174 6.67 16.59 -1.82
CA PHE A 174 7.28 15.55 -2.64
C PHE A 174 6.86 15.64 -4.11
N VAL A 175 5.61 16.00 -4.39
CA VAL A 175 5.16 16.30 -5.76
C VAL A 175 5.94 17.47 -6.36
N GLN A 176 6.16 18.55 -5.61
CA GLN A 176 6.97 19.68 -6.07
C GLN A 176 8.43 19.27 -6.33
N TYR A 177 8.99 18.38 -5.49
CA TYR A 177 10.29 17.79 -5.74
C TYR A 177 10.32 17.02 -7.07
N LEU A 178 9.31 16.19 -7.36
CA LEU A 178 9.22 15.47 -8.63
C LEU A 178 9.04 16.41 -9.83
N ASP A 179 8.29 17.50 -9.68
CA ASP A 179 8.10 18.51 -10.73
C ASP A 179 9.41 19.16 -11.16
N GLY A 180 10.34 19.36 -10.23
CA GLY A 180 11.70 19.80 -10.53
C GLY A 180 12.61 18.70 -11.06
N ALA A 181 12.43 17.45 -10.59
CA ALA A 181 13.38 16.37 -10.83
C ALA A 181 13.13 15.59 -12.15
N LEU A 182 11.87 15.44 -12.57
CA LEU A 182 11.50 14.58 -13.71
C LEU A 182 11.70 15.19 -15.11
N PRO A 183 11.53 16.51 -15.36
CA PRO A 183 11.65 17.07 -16.70
C PRO A 183 13.00 16.80 -17.39
N GLY A 184 14.10 16.77 -16.64
CA GLY A 184 15.45 16.55 -17.16
C GLY A 184 15.88 15.08 -17.32
N ARG A 185 14.99 14.12 -17.01
CA ARG A 185 15.34 12.68 -17.05
C ARG A 185 14.97 12.05 -18.39
N PRO A 186 15.77 11.10 -18.91
CA PRO A 186 15.47 10.38 -20.14
C PRO A 186 14.17 9.59 -19.99
N LYS A 187 13.34 9.59 -21.04
CA LYS A 187 12.05 8.91 -21.10
C LYS A 187 11.93 8.12 -22.41
N SER A 188 11.32 6.94 -22.35
CA SER A 188 10.94 6.19 -23.54
C SER A 188 9.74 6.85 -24.22
N ALA A 189 9.72 6.83 -25.55
CA ALA A 189 8.57 7.28 -26.33
C ALA A 189 7.36 6.39 -26.01
N ALA A 190 6.21 7.00 -25.74
CA ALA A 190 4.97 6.26 -25.54
C ALA A 190 4.57 5.54 -26.84
N THR A 191 4.29 4.24 -26.76
CA THR A 191 3.76 3.49 -27.90
C THR A 191 2.32 3.95 -28.16
N PRO A 192 1.98 4.44 -29.37
CA PRO A 192 0.61 4.84 -29.70
C PRO A 192 -0.35 3.66 -29.58
N ALA A 193 -1.57 3.91 -29.09
CA ALA A 193 -2.63 2.91 -29.12
C ALA A 193 -3.04 2.63 -30.58
N THR A 194 -3.12 1.34 -30.95
CA THR A 194 -3.58 0.91 -32.27
C THR A 194 -5.09 1.08 -32.38
N THR A 195 -5.57 1.93 -33.29
CA THR A 195 -6.98 2.03 -33.69
C THR A 195 -7.35 0.87 -34.59
N GLY A 196 -8.51 0.24 -34.36
CA GLY A 196 -8.92 -0.97 -35.08
C GLY A 196 -9.90 -0.73 -36.22
N ASP A 197 -9.52 -1.22 -37.41
CA ASP A 197 -10.38 -1.50 -38.57
C ASP A 197 -11.51 -2.52 -38.26
N TRP A 198 -12.27 -2.94 -39.29
CA TRP A 198 -13.35 -3.95 -39.19
C TRP A 198 -12.99 -5.17 -38.33
N ASN A 199 -13.87 -5.52 -37.39
CA ASN A 199 -13.71 -6.68 -36.52
C ASN A 199 -14.93 -7.62 -36.59
N GLU A 200 -14.83 -8.61 -37.46
CA GLU A 200 -15.85 -9.65 -37.68
C GLU A 200 -16.24 -10.38 -36.39
N ALA A 201 -15.25 -10.76 -35.58
CA ALA A 201 -15.47 -11.52 -34.34
C ALA A 201 -16.26 -10.69 -33.32
N LEU A 202 -15.93 -9.40 -33.18
CA LEU A 202 -16.66 -8.46 -32.35
C LEU A 202 -18.10 -8.28 -32.84
N TYR A 203 -18.28 -8.08 -34.15
CA TYR A 203 -19.60 -7.84 -34.74
C TYR A 203 -20.55 -9.03 -34.51
N LEU A 204 -20.07 -10.26 -34.72
CA LEU A 204 -20.85 -11.47 -34.49
C LEU A 204 -21.06 -11.79 -33.01
N ALA A 205 -20.15 -11.37 -32.12
CA ALA A 205 -20.31 -11.52 -30.68
C ALA A 205 -21.39 -10.58 -30.13
N VAL A 206 -21.46 -9.34 -30.64
CA VAL A 206 -22.47 -8.34 -30.27
C VAL A 206 -23.84 -8.65 -30.87
N ASN A 207 -23.89 -9.23 -32.08
CA ASN A 207 -25.13 -9.46 -32.83
C ASN A 207 -25.39 -10.97 -32.99
N ALA A 208 -25.94 -11.59 -31.95
CA ALA A 208 -26.19 -13.04 -31.90
C ALA A 208 -27.19 -13.52 -32.99
N ASP A 209 -28.13 -12.67 -33.38
CA ASP A 209 -29.08 -12.90 -34.47
C ASP A 209 -28.38 -12.98 -35.82
N VAL A 210 -27.40 -12.09 -36.06
CA VAL A 210 -26.58 -12.11 -37.28
C VAL A 210 -25.70 -13.36 -37.32
N LYS A 211 -25.11 -13.74 -36.18
CA LYS A 211 -24.38 -15.01 -36.06
C LYS A 211 -25.27 -16.21 -36.41
N ALA A 212 -26.54 -16.21 -35.98
CA ALA A 212 -27.50 -17.24 -36.34
C ALA A 212 -27.88 -17.21 -37.84
N ALA A 213 -28.00 -16.01 -38.44
CA ALA A 213 -28.25 -15.85 -39.87
C ALA A 213 -27.10 -16.38 -40.75
N LEU A 214 -25.85 -16.19 -40.32
CA LEU A 214 -24.68 -16.80 -40.96
C LEU A 214 -24.73 -18.33 -40.91
N LEU A 215 -25.14 -18.92 -39.77
CA LEU A 215 -25.29 -20.38 -39.65
C LEU A 215 -26.38 -20.93 -40.56
N ARG A 216 -27.44 -20.13 -40.83
CA ARG A 216 -28.48 -20.43 -41.81
C ARG A 216 -28.07 -20.14 -43.25
N LYS A 217 -26.85 -19.65 -43.48
CA LYS A 217 -26.28 -19.27 -44.79
C LYS A 217 -27.04 -18.14 -45.50
N GLU A 218 -27.72 -17.28 -44.74
CA GLU A 218 -28.41 -16.09 -45.27
C GLU A 218 -27.43 -14.98 -45.67
N PHE A 219 -26.27 -14.92 -44.99
CA PHE A 219 -25.14 -14.04 -45.30
C PHE A 219 -23.84 -14.85 -45.29
N LYS A 220 -22.87 -14.47 -46.11
CA LYS A 220 -21.53 -15.09 -46.21
C LYS A 220 -20.62 -14.66 -45.07
N SER A 221 -20.85 -13.46 -44.53
CA SER A 221 -20.10 -12.89 -43.41
C SER A 221 -20.95 -11.86 -42.68
N GLY A 222 -20.61 -11.58 -41.43
CA GLY A 222 -21.07 -10.44 -40.66
C GLY A 222 -20.71 -9.13 -41.33
N ARG A 223 -19.59 -9.06 -42.06
CA ARG A 223 -19.23 -7.89 -42.89
C ARG A 223 -20.26 -7.63 -43.98
N GLU A 224 -20.64 -8.65 -44.72
CA GLU A 224 -21.67 -8.55 -45.75
C GLU A 224 -23.01 -8.12 -45.14
N HIS A 225 -23.41 -8.68 -43.99
CA HIS A 225 -24.59 -8.21 -43.26
C HIS A 225 -24.46 -6.73 -42.88
N PHE A 226 -23.33 -6.31 -42.32
CA PHE A 226 -23.14 -4.94 -41.88
C PHE A 226 -23.19 -3.93 -43.04
N GLU A 227 -22.57 -4.28 -44.17
CA GLU A 227 -22.57 -3.43 -45.37
C GLU A 227 -23.95 -3.33 -46.03
N LEU A 228 -24.71 -4.43 -46.07
CA LEU A 228 -26.03 -4.48 -46.70
C LEU A 228 -27.16 -3.92 -45.83
N ALA A 229 -27.11 -4.14 -44.51
CA ALA A 229 -28.20 -3.80 -43.60
C ALA A 229 -27.72 -3.22 -42.27
N GLY A 230 -26.71 -3.82 -41.65
CA GLY A 230 -26.32 -3.50 -40.27
C GLY A 230 -25.89 -2.04 -40.07
N ARG A 231 -25.31 -1.38 -41.08
CA ARG A 231 -24.98 0.05 -41.03
C ARG A 231 -26.23 0.92 -40.96
N ALA A 232 -27.23 0.63 -41.79
CA ALA A 232 -28.50 1.37 -41.81
C ALA A 232 -29.32 1.12 -40.53
N GLU A 233 -29.21 -0.09 -39.97
CA GLU A 233 -29.82 -0.49 -38.69
C GLU A 233 -29.11 0.09 -37.46
N GLY A 234 -27.93 0.71 -37.63
CA GLY A 234 -27.13 1.22 -36.51
C GLY A 234 -26.52 0.12 -35.61
N ARG A 235 -26.27 -1.08 -36.16
CA ARG A 235 -25.67 -2.20 -35.42
C ARG A 235 -24.27 -1.82 -34.91
N LYS A 236 -24.00 -2.14 -33.64
CA LYS A 236 -22.69 -1.92 -33.01
C LYS A 236 -21.78 -3.13 -33.17
N GLY A 237 -20.49 -2.95 -32.87
CA GLY A 237 -19.48 -4.01 -32.90
C GLY A 237 -18.76 -4.19 -34.24
N ALA A 238 -19.06 -3.37 -35.25
CA ALA A 238 -18.37 -3.38 -36.54
C ALA A 238 -16.91 -2.91 -36.43
N THR A 239 -16.70 -1.86 -35.64
CA THR A 239 -15.40 -1.31 -35.27
C THR A 239 -15.40 -0.91 -33.80
N VAL A 240 -14.21 -0.72 -33.25
CA VAL A 240 -14.02 -0.10 -31.94
C VAL A 240 -13.97 1.43 -32.16
N PRO A 241 -14.74 2.24 -31.41
CA PRO A 241 -14.71 3.70 -31.54
C PRO A 241 -13.30 4.26 -31.33
N ALA A 242 -12.95 5.34 -32.05
CA ALA A 242 -11.61 5.93 -32.00
C ALA A 242 -11.27 6.52 -30.62
N ASP A 243 -12.28 6.92 -29.85
CA ASP A 243 -12.19 7.45 -28.50
C ASP A 243 -12.28 6.37 -27.41
N TRP A 244 -12.35 5.09 -27.79
CA TRP A 244 -12.31 3.96 -26.85
C TRP A 244 -10.88 3.61 -26.45
N ASP A 245 -10.62 3.64 -25.15
CA ASP A 245 -9.36 3.22 -24.55
C ASP A 245 -9.44 1.78 -24.03
N GLU A 246 -9.13 0.83 -24.92
CA GLU A 246 -9.11 -0.60 -24.59
C GLU A 246 -8.13 -0.91 -23.46
N VAL A 247 -6.91 -0.35 -23.51
CA VAL A 247 -5.86 -0.61 -22.53
C VAL A 247 -6.27 -0.07 -21.15
N GLY A 248 -6.80 1.15 -21.11
CA GLY A 248 -7.29 1.76 -19.88
C GLY A 248 -8.49 1.01 -19.28
N TYR A 249 -9.43 0.57 -20.12
CA TYR A 249 -10.58 -0.21 -19.65
C TYR A 249 -10.15 -1.52 -18.97
N LEU A 250 -9.19 -2.24 -19.55
CA LEU A 250 -8.68 -3.49 -18.98
C LEU A 250 -7.80 -3.27 -17.75
N GLN A 251 -7.08 -2.15 -17.65
CA GLN A 251 -6.35 -1.76 -16.44
C GLN A 251 -7.31 -1.52 -15.26
N VAL A 252 -8.42 -0.82 -15.52
CA VAL A 252 -9.45 -0.50 -14.51
C VAL A 252 -10.29 -1.73 -14.14
N ASN A 253 -10.51 -2.64 -15.09
CA ASN A 253 -11.40 -3.79 -14.95
C ASN A 253 -10.63 -5.12 -15.17
N PRO A 254 -9.77 -5.53 -14.22
CA PRO A 254 -8.94 -6.73 -14.36
C PRO A 254 -9.74 -8.03 -14.46
N ASP A 255 -10.96 -8.06 -13.93
CA ASP A 255 -11.92 -9.16 -14.10
C ASP A 255 -12.34 -9.33 -15.57
N VAL A 256 -12.50 -8.22 -16.30
CA VAL A 256 -12.79 -8.25 -17.75
C VAL A 256 -11.58 -8.74 -18.53
N ALA A 257 -10.37 -8.31 -18.16
CA ALA A 257 -9.14 -8.82 -18.77
C ALA A 257 -9.00 -10.34 -18.60
N ALA A 258 -9.38 -10.89 -17.44
CA ALA A 258 -9.43 -12.32 -17.21
C ALA A 258 -10.49 -13.01 -18.08
N ALA A 259 -11.71 -12.46 -18.14
CA ALA A 259 -12.79 -13.00 -18.97
C ALA A 259 -12.47 -13.00 -20.47
N ILE A 260 -11.72 -12.02 -20.97
CA ILE A 260 -11.22 -12.01 -22.36
C ILE A 260 -10.23 -13.15 -22.59
N LYS A 261 -9.31 -13.36 -21.65
CA LYS A 261 -8.33 -14.46 -21.72
C LYS A 261 -9.01 -15.83 -21.69
N GLU A 262 -10.14 -15.95 -20.99
CA GLU A 262 -10.98 -17.14 -20.95
C GLU A 262 -11.88 -17.30 -22.19
N GLY A 263 -11.88 -16.32 -23.10
CA GLY A 263 -12.66 -16.32 -24.34
C GLY A 263 -14.12 -15.93 -24.16
N THR A 264 -14.54 -15.47 -22.97
CA THR A 264 -15.91 -14.99 -22.72
C THR A 264 -16.22 -13.71 -23.50
N PHE A 265 -15.23 -12.81 -23.63
CA PHE A 265 -15.36 -11.59 -24.43
C PHE A 265 -14.23 -11.47 -25.45
N VAL A 266 -14.51 -10.89 -26.62
CA VAL A 266 -13.50 -10.63 -27.67
C VAL A 266 -12.50 -9.56 -27.24
N ASN A 267 -13.01 -8.49 -26.62
CA ASN A 267 -12.22 -7.37 -26.10
C ASN A 267 -13.05 -6.62 -25.02
N GLY A 268 -12.46 -5.59 -24.41
CA GLY A 268 -13.08 -4.74 -23.40
C GLY A 268 -14.29 -3.99 -23.95
N TYR A 269 -14.23 -3.53 -25.20
CA TYR A 269 -15.39 -2.88 -25.83
C TYR A 269 -16.60 -3.82 -25.96
N HIS A 270 -16.38 -5.10 -26.29
CA HIS A 270 -17.42 -6.13 -26.30
C HIS A 270 -18.06 -6.27 -24.92
N HIS A 271 -17.25 -6.37 -23.86
CA HIS A 271 -17.77 -6.40 -22.49
C HIS A 271 -18.57 -5.13 -22.17
N TRP A 272 -18.08 -3.96 -22.55
CA TRP A 272 -18.76 -2.68 -22.29
C TRP A 272 -20.13 -2.59 -22.98
N LEU A 273 -20.23 -3.09 -24.22
CA LEU A 273 -21.49 -3.20 -24.94
C LEU A 273 -22.45 -4.21 -24.30
N ALA A 274 -21.93 -5.37 -23.88
CA ALA A 274 -22.75 -6.47 -23.37
C ALA A 274 -23.25 -6.26 -21.93
N ALA A 275 -22.41 -5.69 -21.05
CA ALA A 275 -22.69 -5.56 -19.62
C ALA A 275 -22.07 -4.30 -18.98
N GLY A 276 -20.90 -3.84 -19.43
CA GLY A 276 -20.16 -2.79 -18.72
C GLY A 276 -20.90 -1.46 -18.60
N GLN A 277 -21.79 -1.11 -19.54
CA GLN A 277 -22.66 0.07 -19.43
C GLN A 277 -23.66 -0.05 -18.29
N THR A 278 -24.38 -1.17 -18.20
CA THR A 278 -25.40 -1.40 -17.16
C THR A 278 -24.76 -1.60 -15.78
N GLU A 279 -23.54 -2.15 -15.75
CA GLU A 279 -22.72 -2.24 -14.55
C GLU A 279 -22.09 -0.90 -14.10
N GLY A 280 -22.13 0.14 -14.93
CA GLY A 280 -21.50 1.43 -14.63
C GLY A 280 -19.96 1.36 -14.58
N ARG A 281 -19.35 0.50 -15.42
CA ARG A 281 -17.90 0.35 -15.57
C ARG A 281 -17.29 1.56 -16.27
N LEU A 282 -16.18 2.04 -15.74
CA LEU A 282 -15.41 3.19 -16.25
C LEU A 282 -14.08 2.74 -16.86
N GLY A 283 -13.34 3.68 -17.44
CA GLY A 283 -11.98 3.48 -17.95
C GLY A 283 -11.87 3.38 -19.48
N GLY A 284 -12.98 3.08 -20.18
CA GLY A 284 -12.97 2.89 -21.64
C GLY A 284 -13.28 4.17 -22.41
N PHE A 285 -14.33 4.89 -22.03
CA PHE A 285 -14.58 6.25 -22.50
C PHE A 285 -14.23 7.24 -21.41
N ARG A 286 -13.65 8.38 -21.80
CA ARG A 286 -13.46 9.51 -20.89
C ARG A 286 -14.75 10.36 -20.85
N PRO A 287 -15.29 10.69 -19.66
CA PRO A 287 -16.45 11.57 -19.54
C PRO A 287 -16.18 12.93 -20.15
N VAL A 288 -17.20 13.53 -20.77
CA VAL A 288 -17.11 14.84 -21.44
C VAL A 288 -16.78 15.96 -20.44
N ASP A 289 -17.21 15.82 -19.19
CA ASP A 289 -17.00 16.78 -18.11
C ASP A 289 -15.75 16.51 -17.25
N TRP A 290 -14.90 15.55 -17.66
CA TRP A 290 -13.66 15.24 -16.97
C TRP A 290 -12.67 16.40 -17.03
N ASP A 291 -12.16 16.80 -15.86
CA ASP A 291 -11.11 17.81 -15.70
C ASP A 291 -9.91 17.20 -14.97
N GLU A 292 -8.91 16.81 -15.76
CA GLU A 292 -7.67 16.20 -15.29
C GLU A 292 -6.94 17.13 -14.30
N ALA A 293 -6.83 18.42 -14.63
CA ALA A 293 -6.07 19.38 -13.83
C ALA A 293 -6.73 19.58 -12.47
N ARG A 294 -8.06 19.76 -12.43
CA ARG A 294 -8.81 19.87 -11.18
C ARG A 294 -8.67 18.64 -10.32
N TYR A 295 -8.74 17.45 -10.91
CA TYR A 295 -8.60 16.19 -10.18
C TYR A 295 -7.21 16.03 -9.56
N LEU A 296 -6.14 16.34 -10.31
CA LEU A 296 -4.76 16.23 -9.84
C LEU A 296 -4.39 17.30 -8.80
N VAL A 297 -4.98 18.50 -8.87
CA VAL A 297 -4.80 19.54 -7.86
C VAL A 297 -5.49 19.16 -6.54
N ALA A 298 -6.69 18.57 -6.63
CA ALA A 298 -7.45 18.10 -5.48
C ALA A 298 -6.80 16.85 -4.83
N ASN A 299 -6.09 16.04 -5.61
CA ASN A 299 -5.50 14.77 -5.16
C ASN A 299 -4.02 14.68 -5.59
N PRO A 300 -3.10 15.44 -4.97
CA PRO A 300 -1.71 15.54 -5.41
C PRO A 300 -0.98 14.19 -5.43
N PHE A 301 -1.32 13.27 -4.53
CA PHE A 301 -0.72 11.92 -4.50
C PHE A 301 -0.97 11.12 -5.78
N VAL A 302 -2.02 11.44 -6.54
CA VAL A 302 -2.31 10.79 -7.83
C VAL A 302 -1.19 11.06 -8.83
N ARG A 303 -0.58 12.24 -8.78
CA ARG A 303 0.57 12.59 -9.62
C ARG A 303 1.76 11.67 -9.34
N ILE A 304 1.95 11.25 -8.09
CA ILE A 304 2.99 10.29 -7.71
C ILE A 304 2.65 8.91 -8.24
N ARG A 305 1.39 8.46 -8.15
CA ARG A 305 0.96 7.17 -8.71
C ARG A 305 1.10 7.11 -10.23
N ILE A 306 0.82 8.22 -10.93
CA ILE A 306 1.08 8.35 -12.37
C ILE A 306 2.59 8.30 -12.65
N ALA A 307 3.39 9.07 -11.91
CA ALA A 307 4.84 9.05 -12.05
C ALA A 307 5.42 7.64 -11.82
N ARG A 308 4.87 6.87 -10.88
CA ARG A 308 5.26 5.47 -10.64
C ARG A 308 4.83 4.50 -11.74
N GLY A 309 3.90 4.89 -12.61
CA GLY A 309 3.34 4.03 -13.65
C GLY A 309 2.20 3.13 -13.17
N GLU A 310 1.63 3.39 -11.99
CA GLU A 310 0.48 2.63 -11.47
C GLU A 310 -0.78 2.92 -12.31
N TYR A 311 -0.89 4.14 -12.82
CA TYR A 311 -1.96 4.61 -13.70
C TYR A 311 -1.37 5.52 -14.78
N ARG A 312 -1.92 5.47 -15.99
CA ARG A 312 -1.43 6.31 -17.10
C ARG A 312 -1.80 7.79 -16.91
N ASP A 313 -2.98 8.04 -16.35
CA ASP A 313 -3.53 9.37 -16.12
C ASP A 313 -4.47 9.38 -14.90
N GLY A 314 -4.90 10.57 -14.49
CA GLY A 314 -5.80 10.80 -13.37
C GLY A 314 -7.19 10.21 -13.58
N TYR A 315 -7.67 10.15 -14.83
CA TYR A 315 -8.96 9.53 -15.14
C TYR A 315 -8.93 8.04 -14.84
N LEU A 316 -7.90 7.31 -15.29
CA LEU A 316 -7.77 5.88 -15.00
C LEU A 316 -7.61 5.62 -13.50
N HIS A 317 -6.87 6.47 -12.78
CA HIS A 317 -6.81 6.41 -11.33
C HIS A 317 -8.21 6.58 -10.68
N TYR A 318 -8.96 7.60 -11.12
CA TYR A 318 -10.31 7.86 -10.63
C TYR A 318 -11.25 6.69 -10.90
N ALA A 319 -11.22 6.16 -12.13
CA ALA A 319 -12.04 5.04 -12.57
C ALA A 319 -11.74 3.76 -11.77
N ALA A 320 -10.46 3.46 -11.53
CA ALA A 320 -10.03 2.27 -10.80
C ALA A 320 -10.38 2.31 -9.32
N ILE A 321 -10.01 3.41 -8.64
CA ILE A 321 -10.10 3.50 -7.18
C ILE A 321 -10.67 4.83 -6.67
N GLY A 322 -10.43 5.94 -7.37
CA GLY A 322 -10.79 7.27 -6.85
C GLY A 322 -12.29 7.46 -6.63
N ARG A 323 -13.14 6.92 -7.52
CA ARG A 323 -14.61 6.94 -7.34
C ARG A 323 -15.03 6.20 -6.07
N LYS A 324 -14.45 5.02 -5.82
CA LYS A 324 -14.74 4.19 -4.63
C LYS A 324 -14.24 4.83 -3.33
N GLN A 325 -13.14 5.58 -3.42
CA GLN A 325 -12.56 6.34 -2.30
C GLN A 325 -13.28 7.67 -2.06
N GLY A 326 -14.22 8.08 -2.91
CA GLY A 326 -14.90 9.38 -2.79
C GLY A 326 -13.97 10.57 -3.06
N LEU A 327 -12.96 10.41 -3.92
CA LEU A 327 -12.04 11.48 -4.28
C LEU A 327 -12.77 12.59 -5.04
N ARG A 328 -12.51 13.83 -4.63
CA ARG A 328 -13.13 15.02 -5.20
C ARG A 328 -12.37 15.50 -6.44
N GLY A 329 -12.99 16.42 -7.18
CA GLY A 329 -12.38 17.08 -8.34
C GLY A 329 -12.62 16.36 -9.67
N ALA A 330 -13.20 15.16 -9.66
CA ALA A 330 -13.58 14.45 -10.88
C ALA A 330 -14.70 15.18 -11.63
N THR A 331 -15.74 15.62 -10.92
CA THR A 331 -16.86 16.40 -11.47
C THR A 331 -16.83 17.85 -10.96
N PRO A 332 -17.49 18.79 -11.65
CA PRO A 332 -17.66 20.15 -11.14
C PRO A 332 -18.35 20.14 -9.77
N PRO A 333 -18.00 21.09 -8.87
CA PRO A 333 -18.54 21.10 -7.53
C PRO A 333 -20.05 21.34 -7.55
N THR A 334 -20.79 20.46 -6.89
CA THR A 334 -22.27 20.45 -6.94
C THR A 334 -22.92 21.40 -5.93
N ASN A 335 -22.21 21.79 -4.88
CA ASN A 335 -22.71 22.65 -3.81
C ASN A 335 -21.58 23.48 -3.15
N VAL A 336 -21.95 24.36 -2.22
CA VAL A 336 -21.00 25.27 -1.53
C VAL A 336 -19.97 24.49 -0.71
N LEU A 337 -20.38 23.46 0.01
CA LEU A 337 -19.46 22.63 0.81
C LEU A 337 -18.41 21.96 -0.08
N ASP A 338 -18.81 21.44 -1.24
CA ASP A 338 -17.91 20.81 -2.20
C ASP A 338 -16.87 21.80 -2.76
N ARG A 339 -17.28 23.03 -3.06
CA ARG A 339 -16.34 24.11 -3.43
C ARG A 339 -15.35 24.41 -2.31
N LEU A 340 -15.82 24.52 -1.07
CA LEU A 340 -14.96 24.77 0.08
C LEU A 340 -13.96 23.62 0.30
N LEU A 341 -14.39 22.37 0.17
CA LEU A 341 -13.51 21.21 0.33
C LEU A 341 -12.46 21.12 -0.78
N LEU A 342 -12.78 21.53 -2.01
CA LEU A 342 -11.81 21.63 -3.09
C LEU A 342 -10.83 22.79 -2.90
N GLN A 343 -11.29 23.91 -2.33
CA GLN A 343 -10.47 25.11 -2.12
C GLN A 343 -9.54 24.97 -0.91
N TYR A 344 -9.96 24.26 0.15
CA TYR A 344 -9.25 24.16 1.43
C TYR A 344 -8.82 22.71 1.74
N PRO A 345 -7.58 22.32 1.38
CA PRO A 345 -7.07 20.97 1.60
C PRO A 345 -7.16 20.49 3.05
N THR A 346 -6.84 21.37 4.00
CA THR A 346 -6.92 21.07 5.44
C THR A 346 -8.33 20.68 5.89
N LEU A 347 -9.35 21.36 5.34
CA LEU A 347 -10.75 21.02 5.60
C LEU A 347 -11.11 19.68 4.94
N SER A 348 -10.65 19.44 3.70
CA SER A 348 -10.86 18.17 3.00
C SER A 348 -10.28 17.00 3.79
N HIS A 349 -9.05 17.14 4.29
CA HIS A 349 -8.39 16.15 5.14
C HIS A 349 -9.13 15.93 6.46
N ALA A 350 -9.59 17.00 7.13
CA ALA A 350 -10.38 16.87 8.35
C ALA A 350 -11.69 16.09 8.12
N VAL A 351 -12.39 16.36 7.01
CA VAL A 351 -13.60 15.63 6.62
C VAL A 351 -13.28 14.17 6.28
N TYR A 352 -12.16 13.90 5.61
CA TYR A 352 -11.71 12.52 5.35
C TYR A 352 -11.49 11.74 6.65
N VAL A 353 -10.71 12.29 7.58
CA VAL A 353 -10.43 11.67 8.89
C VAL A 353 -11.73 11.45 9.67
N ALA A 354 -12.63 12.43 9.69
CA ALA A 354 -13.93 12.31 10.34
C ALA A 354 -14.79 11.21 9.71
N SER A 355 -14.85 11.15 8.37
CA SER A 355 -15.60 10.13 7.63
C SER A 355 -15.04 8.73 7.86
N GLU A 356 -13.72 8.57 7.82
CA GLU A 356 -13.08 7.28 8.07
C GLU A 356 -13.34 6.81 9.51
N ARG A 357 -13.13 7.67 10.50
CA ARG A 357 -13.42 7.36 11.90
C ARG A 357 -14.90 7.04 12.10
N PHE A 358 -15.80 7.80 11.50
CA PHE A 358 -17.24 7.51 11.54
C PHE A 358 -17.56 6.13 10.94
N SER A 359 -16.91 5.77 9.82
CA SER A 359 -17.08 4.45 9.19
C SER A 359 -16.59 3.28 10.06
N LEU A 360 -15.54 3.52 10.87
CA LEU A 360 -15.06 2.56 11.87
C LEU A 360 -15.95 2.54 13.12
N LEU A 361 -16.49 3.67 13.53
CA LEU A 361 -17.34 3.77 14.71
C LEU A 361 -18.69 3.10 14.49
N PHE A 362 -19.31 3.34 13.33
CA PHE A 362 -20.65 2.89 12.98
C PHE A 362 -20.66 1.72 12.00
N SER A 363 -19.95 0.63 12.34
CA SER A 363 -19.92 -0.60 11.53
C SER A 363 -20.28 -1.84 12.33
N THR A 364 -21.05 -2.74 11.71
CA THR A 364 -21.31 -4.09 12.23
C THR A 364 -20.02 -4.89 12.38
N THR A 365 -19.00 -4.62 11.55
CA THR A 365 -17.69 -5.26 11.67
C THR A 365 -16.99 -4.81 12.94
N THR A 366 -17.01 -3.52 13.25
CA THR A 366 -16.36 -3.02 14.45
C THR A 366 -17.08 -3.42 15.72
N LEU A 367 -18.41 -3.52 15.72
CA LEU A 367 -19.14 -4.12 16.84
C LEU A 367 -18.68 -5.56 17.10
N ARG A 368 -18.62 -6.39 16.04
CA ARG A 368 -18.17 -7.78 16.12
C ARG A 368 -16.73 -7.86 16.63
N ASP A 369 -15.85 -7.00 16.14
CA ASP A 369 -14.43 -6.99 16.51
C ASP A 369 -14.23 -6.49 17.96
N ALA A 370 -15.04 -5.54 18.43
CA ALA A 370 -15.06 -5.10 19.83
C ALA A 370 -15.54 -6.22 20.77
N ILE A 371 -16.60 -6.96 20.40
CA ILE A 371 -17.05 -8.13 21.15
C ILE A 371 -15.98 -9.23 21.17
N ALA A 372 -15.34 -9.49 20.02
CA ALA A 372 -14.25 -10.47 19.92
C ALA A 372 -13.06 -10.08 20.79
N THR A 373 -12.74 -8.77 20.84
CA THR A 373 -11.70 -8.21 21.72
C THR A 373 -12.02 -8.55 23.17
N LEU A 374 -13.22 -8.25 23.68
CA LEU A 374 -13.61 -8.59 25.05
C LEU A 374 -13.51 -10.08 25.37
N ARG A 375 -13.86 -10.96 24.43
CA ARG A 375 -13.91 -12.42 24.65
C ARG A 375 -12.54 -13.11 24.61
N ARG A 376 -11.57 -12.53 23.90
CA ARG A 376 -10.28 -13.19 23.57
C ARG A 376 -9.10 -12.69 24.43
N GLN A 377 -9.38 -12.11 25.60
CA GLN A 377 -8.34 -11.56 26.48
C GLN A 377 -7.42 -12.61 27.11
N SER A 378 -7.75 -13.91 27.02
CA SER A 378 -6.88 -15.01 27.44
C SER A 378 -5.82 -15.39 26.41
N GLU A 379 -5.90 -14.85 25.19
CA GLU A 379 -4.95 -15.12 24.11
C GLU A 379 -3.71 -14.21 24.23
N PRO A 380 -2.56 -14.60 23.67
CA PRO A 380 -1.42 -13.70 23.62
C PRO A 380 -1.71 -12.50 22.69
N ALA A 381 -1.18 -11.33 23.03
CA ALA A 381 -1.29 -10.14 22.19
C ALA A 381 -0.34 -10.23 20.99
N ASP A 382 -0.87 -10.10 19.77
CA ASP A 382 -0.06 -10.11 18.54
C ASP A 382 0.72 -8.80 18.34
N PHE A 383 0.40 -7.76 19.11
CA PHE A 383 1.06 -6.45 19.08
C PHE A 383 1.15 -5.86 20.47
N ASP A 384 2.24 -5.12 20.72
CA ASP A 384 2.36 -4.31 21.92
C ASP A 384 1.86 -2.87 21.70
N SER A 385 1.76 -2.12 22.81
CA SER A 385 1.28 -0.73 22.80
C SER A 385 2.19 0.25 22.05
N GLN A 386 3.43 -0.15 21.73
CA GLN A 386 4.40 0.65 20.99
C GLN A 386 4.44 0.28 19.50
N GLY A 387 3.46 -0.48 19.00
CA GLY A 387 3.28 -0.77 17.57
C GLY A 387 4.16 -1.90 17.03
N MET A 388 4.93 -2.57 17.89
CA MET A 388 5.73 -3.73 17.51
C MET A 388 4.83 -4.97 17.49
N ARG A 389 5.01 -5.80 16.47
CA ARG A 389 4.35 -7.10 16.37
C ARG A 389 5.07 -8.11 17.25
N VAL A 390 4.32 -8.86 18.05
CA VAL A 390 4.85 -9.85 18.99
C VAL A 390 4.34 -11.23 18.61
N TRP A 391 5.26 -12.13 18.26
CA TRP A 391 4.98 -13.46 17.76
C TRP A 391 5.03 -14.53 18.86
N HIS A 392 4.18 -14.40 19.88
CA HIS A 392 4.14 -15.31 21.02
C HIS A 392 3.83 -16.77 20.66
N GLY A 393 2.96 -17.00 19.66
CA GLY A 393 2.52 -18.34 19.24
C GLY A 393 3.12 -18.81 17.92
N GLN A 394 4.08 -18.08 17.36
CA GLN A 394 4.52 -18.31 15.98
C GLN A 394 5.22 -19.67 15.81
N GLU A 395 5.93 -20.18 16.82
CA GLU A 395 6.49 -21.54 16.76
C GLU A 395 5.39 -22.59 16.56
N ALA A 396 4.31 -22.51 17.33
CA ALA A 396 3.19 -23.44 17.21
C ALA A 396 2.49 -23.31 15.83
N VAL A 397 2.47 -22.11 15.24
CA VAL A 397 1.99 -21.90 13.87
C VAL A 397 2.91 -22.58 12.87
N LEU A 398 4.23 -22.40 12.98
CA LEU A 398 5.24 -23.05 12.14
C LEU A 398 5.16 -24.58 12.25
N ASP A 399 5.04 -25.12 13.46
CA ASP A 399 4.94 -26.56 13.72
C ASP A 399 3.72 -27.19 13.03
N ARG A 400 2.55 -26.53 13.09
CA ARG A 400 1.32 -27.00 12.43
C ARG A 400 1.44 -27.05 10.92
N VAL A 401 2.31 -26.24 10.32
CA VAL A 401 2.53 -26.20 8.87
C VAL A 401 3.77 -26.98 8.42
N GLY A 402 4.45 -27.67 9.34
CA GLY A 402 5.58 -28.57 9.05
C GLY A 402 6.97 -27.99 9.33
N GLY A 403 7.07 -26.97 10.19
CA GLY A 403 8.33 -26.31 10.57
C GLY A 403 8.78 -25.21 9.61
N ALA A 404 9.87 -24.53 9.96
CA ALA A 404 10.42 -23.41 9.18
C ALA A 404 10.74 -23.81 7.74
N THR A 405 11.31 -25.00 7.52
CA THR A 405 11.70 -25.48 6.18
C THR A 405 10.50 -25.69 5.26
N ALA A 406 9.38 -26.23 5.78
CA ALA A 406 8.15 -26.36 5.00
C ALA A 406 7.61 -24.99 4.57
N VAL A 407 7.67 -23.99 5.45
CA VAL A 407 7.29 -22.61 5.13
C VAL A 407 8.24 -22.02 4.07
N ILE A 408 9.55 -22.21 4.21
CA ILE A 408 10.55 -21.78 3.23
C ILE A 408 10.24 -22.35 1.84
N HIS A 409 9.91 -23.64 1.73
CA HIS A 409 9.54 -24.25 0.45
C HIS A 409 8.20 -23.73 -0.11
N ARG A 410 7.18 -23.51 0.74
CA ARG A 410 5.92 -22.89 0.32
C ARG A 410 6.16 -21.47 -0.18
N LEU A 411 6.95 -20.69 0.55
CA LEU A 411 7.32 -19.32 0.18
C LEU A 411 8.18 -19.31 -1.08
N GLN A 412 9.09 -20.25 -1.31
CA GLN A 412 9.80 -20.36 -2.59
C GLN A 412 8.83 -20.48 -3.76
N LYS A 413 7.79 -21.31 -3.65
CA LYS A 413 6.76 -21.43 -4.68
C LYS A 413 5.89 -20.17 -4.80
N ALA A 414 5.57 -19.52 -3.67
CA ALA A 414 4.64 -18.38 -3.60
C ALA A 414 5.27 -16.98 -3.83
N TRP A 415 6.55 -16.78 -3.49
CA TRP A 415 7.32 -15.54 -3.70
C TRP A 415 7.96 -15.46 -5.06
N ASN A 416 8.23 -16.59 -5.70
CA ASN A 416 8.62 -16.62 -7.11
C ASN A 416 7.71 -15.66 -7.94
N PRO A 417 6.36 -15.69 -7.84
CA PRO A 417 5.44 -14.69 -8.40
C PRO A 417 5.77 -13.20 -8.17
N MET A 418 6.36 -12.80 -7.03
CA MET A 418 6.78 -11.40 -6.76
C MET A 418 7.98 -10.95 -7.60
N LEU A 419 8.60 -11.87 -8.33
CA LEU A 419 9.69 -11.66 -9.28
C LEU A 419 9.33 -12.28 -10.64
N VAL A 420 8.04 -12.45 -10.96
CA VAL A 420 7.58 -12.90 -12.28
C VAL A 420 7.37 -11.72 -13.20
N ALA A 421 8.15 -11.67 -14.28
CA ALA A 421 7.90 -10.78 -15.39
C ALA A 421 6.63 -11.20 -16.18
N PRO A 422 5.94 -10.25 -16.83
CA PRO A 422 6.25 -8.81 -16.88
C PRO A 422 5.72 -8.03 -15.65
N LYS A 423 4.68 -8.51 -14.97
CA LYS A 423 3.99 -7.75 -13.90
C LYS A 423 4.92 -7.30 -12.77
N MET A 424 5.87 -8.13 -12.38
CA MET A 424 6.86 -7.85 -11.34
C MET A 424 8.28 -7.88 -11.92
N GLN A 425 8.44 -7.49 -13.18
CA GLN A 425 9.76 -7.28 -13.77
C GLN A 425 10.52 -6.27 -12.92
N TYR A 426 11.77 -6.58 -12.58
CA TYR A 426 12.49 -5.81 -11.58
C TYR A 426 13.13 -4.57 -12.21
N CYS A 427 12.52 -3.40 -11.94
CA CYS A 427 12.95 -2.10 -12.43
C CYS A 427 13.09 -1.13 -11.26
N PHE A 428 14.08 -0.24 -11.27
CA PHE A 428 14.10 0.91 -10.35
C PHE A 428 13.38 2.12 -10.95
N THR A 429 13.35 2.21 -12.28
CA THR A 429 12.90 3.40 -13.00
C THR A 429 11.64 3.09 -13.80
N ASN A 430 10.66 3.99 -13.74
CA ASN A 430 9.59 4.01 -14.73
C ASN A 430 10.12 4.68 -16.01
N PRO A 431 10.25 3.95 -17.13
CA PRO A 431 10.82 4.50 -18.35
C PRO A 431 9.94 5.58 -19.00
N GLU A 432 8.63 5.61 -18.75
CA GLU A 432 7.72 6.59 -19.35
C GLU A 432 7.83 7.95 -18.68
N THR A 433 8.09 7.96 -17.37
CA THR A 433 8.04 9.18 -16.54
C THR A 433 9.41 9.63 -16.06
N GLY A 434 10.39 8.73 -16.03
CA GLY A 434 11.72 8.93 -15.45
C GLY A 434 11.74 8.89 -13.91
N MET A 435 10.62 8.57 -13.24
CA MET A 435 10.60 8.44 -11.78
C MET A 435 11.37 7.19 -11.35
N THR A 436 12.20 7.32 -10.31
CA THR A 436 12.90 6.18 -9.74
C THR A 436 12.37 5.84 -8.35
N THR A 437 12.49 4.59 -7.93
CA THR A 437 12.18 4.18 -6.55
C THR A 437 13.15 4.75 -5.51
N PHE A 438 14.24 5.38 -5.95
CA PHE A 438 15.15 6.13 -5.10
C PHE A 438 14.69 7.55 -4.79
N ASP A 439 13.72 8.10 -5.55
CA ASP A 439 13.19 9.44 -5.30
C ASP A 439 12.60 9.58 -3.88
N PRO A 440 11.77 8.64 -3.38
CA PRO A 440 11.31 8.69 -1.99
C PRO A 440 12.44 8.62 -0.96
N TYR A 441 13.48 7.82 -1.21
CA TYR A 441 14.64 7.69 -0.33
C TYR A 441 15.45 8.98 -0.26
N ARG A 442 15.75 9.58 -1.42
CA ARG A 442 16.45 10.86 -1.51
C ARG A 442 15.66 11.97 -0.82
N PHE A 443 14.35 12.03 -1.04
CA PHE A 443 13.49 13.04 -0.40
C PHE A 443 13.43 12.87 1.11
N MET A 444 13.32 11.64 1.61
CA MET A 444 13.39 11.33 3.04
C MET A 444 14.69 11.83 3.69
N ILE A 445 15.85 11.60 3.06
CA ILE A 445 17.14 12.08 3.55
C ILE A 445 17.18 13.61 3.60
N ARG A 446 16.72 14.30 2.55
CA ARG A 446 16.64 15.78 2.53
C ARG A 446 15.80 16.31 3.68
N LYS A 447 14.63 15.70 3.90
CA LYS A 447 13.72 16.09 4.97
C LYS A 447 14.29 15.80 6.36
N ALA A 448 15.08 14.74 6.52
CA ALA A 448 15.80 14.47 7.76
C ALA A 448 16.83 15.58 8.08
N TYR A 449 17.63 16.02 7.10
CA TYR A 449 18.55 17.15 7.30
C TYR A 449 17.81 18.46 7.58
N ALA A 450 16.76 18.77 6.80
CA ALA A 450 16.02 20.02 6.92
C ALA A 450 15.33 20.19 8.29
N GLU A 451 14.90 19.09 8.92
CA GLU A 451 14.20 19.11 10.22
C GLU A 451 15.08 18.62 11.37
N GLY A 452 16.36 18.32 11.13
CA GLY A 452 17.31 17.91 12.16
C GLY A 452 17.02 16.55 12.80
N THR A 453 16.44 15.60 12.05
CA THR A 453 16.18 14.23 12.53
C THR A 453 17.45 13.36 12.47
N ASP A 454 17.86 12.72 13.57
CA ASP A 454 18.90 11.68 13.59
C ASP A 454 18.40 10.44 12.83
N LEU A 455 18.67 10.40 11.53
CA LEU A 455 18.29 9.32 10.64
C LEU A 455 19.36 8.22 10.61
N ARG A 456 18.96 6.98 10.88
CA ARG A 456 19.83 5.81 10.82
C ARG A 456 19.25 4.78 9.87
N LEU A 457 20.03 4.37 8.90
CA LEU A 457 19.59 3.53 7.79
C LEU A 457 20.21 2.15 7.92
N PHE A 458 19.46 1.10 7.63
CA PHE A 458 20.02 -0.23 7.51
C PHE A 458 19.31 -1.08 6.46
N LEU A 459 20.04 -1.95 5.78
CA LEU A 459 19.47 -2.98 4.93
C LEU A 459 18.99 -4.11 5.82
N THR A 460 17.72 -4.51 5.67
CA THR A 460 17.16 -5.59 6.47
C THR A 460 17.98 -6.87 6.29
N PRO A 461 18.27 -7.65 7.34
CA PRO A 461 18.82 -8.99 7.14
C PRO A 461 17.77 -9.88 6.50
N LEU A 462 18.25 -10.74 5.60
CA LEU A 462 17.50 -11.82 4.99
C LEU A 462 18.34 -13.09 5.12
N HIS A 463 17.69 -14.24 5.24
CA HIS A 463 18.44 -15.50 5.19
C HIS A 463 19.13 -15.63 3.82
N ALA A 464 20.33 -16.21 3.77
CA ALA A 464 21.17 -16.32 2.57
C ALA A 464 20.46 -17.02 1.40
N VAL A 465 19.46 -17.86 1.69
CA VAL A 465 18.50 -18.44 0.72
C VAL A 465 17.86 -17.36 -0.17
N VAL A 466 17.52 -16.19 0.37
CA VAL A 466 16.96 -15.07 -0.39
C VAL A 466 17.98 -14.43 -1.30
N ARG A 467 19.19 -14.17 -0.82
CA ARG A 467 20.29 -13.66 -1.65
C ARG A 467 20.61 -14.64 -2.78
N ALA A 468 20.68 -15.95 -2.51
CA ALA A 468 20.88 -16.97 -3.54
C ALA A 468 19.72 -17.03 -4.56
N THR A 469 18.48 -16.73 -4.14
CA THR A 469 17.35 -16.60 -5.07
C THR A 469 17.50 -15.39 -5.98
N ILE A 470 17.98 -14.25 -5.46
CA ILE A 470 18.25 -13.04 -6.25
C ILE A 470 19.32 -13.34 -7.30
N GLU A 471 20.43 -13.99 -6.92
CA GLU A 471 21.49 -14.38 -7.87
C GLU A 471 20.99 -15.36 -8.93
N ALA A 472 20.26 -16.40 -8.54
CA ALA A 472 19.73 -17.41 -9.46
C ALA A 472 18.76 -16.82 -10.50
N LEU A 473 18.09 -15.72 -10.17
CA LEU A 473 17.17 -15.00 -11.08
C LEU A 473 17.87 -13.94 -11.95
N GLY A 474 19.21 -13.85 -11.89
CA GLY A 474 19.97 -12.84 -12.63
C GLY A 474 19.78 -11.42 -12.10
N LEU A 475 19.44 -11.27 -10.82
CA LEU A 475 19.22 -9.97 -10.17
C LEU A 475 20.43 -9.49 -9.35
N GLY A 476 21.55 -10.22 -9.36
CA GLY A 476 22.77 -9.89 -8.59
C GLY A 476 23.31 -8.49 -8.89
N GLU A 477 23.47 -8.15 -10.17
CA GLU A 477 23.92 -6.82 -10.60
C GLU A 477 22.96 -5.71 -10.18
N ARG A 478 21.65 -5.95 -10.23
CA ARG A 478 20.64 -4.99 -9.77
C ARG A 478 20.69 -4.78 -8.27
N TYR A 479 20.96 -5.84 -7.51
CA TYR A 479 21.17 -5.71 -6.08
C TYR A 479 22.44 -4.92 -5.76
N ALA A 480 23.55 -5.19 -6.46
CA ALA A 480 24.78 -4.42 -6.32
C ALA A 480 24.57 -2.93 -6.66
N PHE A 481 23.88 -2.65 -7.77
CA PHE A 481 23.50 -1.31 -8.17
C PHE A 481 22.64 -0.61 -7.11
N TRP A 482 21.66 -1.30 -6.55
CA TRP A 482 20.82 -0.77 -5.47
C TRP A 482 21.64 -0.29 -4.27
N LEU A 483 22.58 -1.10 -3.77
CA LEU A 483 23.43 -0.70 -2.64
C LEU A 483 24.29 0.52 -2.99
N LYS A 484 24.88 0.53 -4.19
CA LYS A 484 25.70 1.66 -4.65
C LYS A 484 24.89 2.94 -4.73
N GLU A 485 23.67 2.89 -5.26
CA GLU A 485 22.79 4.07 -5.32
C GLU A 485 22.37 4.54 -3.92
N LEU A 486 22.07 3.64 -2.99
CA LEU A 486 21.76 4.04 -1.61
C LEU A 486 22.92 4.81 -0.95
N VAL A 487 24.15 4.32 -1.12
CA VAL A 487 25.37 4.98 -0.63
C VAL A 487 25.58 6.31 -1.32
N ARG A 488 25.56 6.32 -2.66
CA ARG A 488 25.81 7.51 -3.48
C ARG A 488 24.84 8.63 -3.15
N ILE A 489 23.53 8.34 -3.08
CA ILE A 489 22.49 9.31 -2.74
C ILE A 489 22.69 9.86 -1.32
N ASN A 490 22.98 8.99 -0.35
CA ASN A 490 23.19 9.40 1.03
C ASN A 490 24.37 10.37 1.17
N GLU A 491 25.50 10.07 0.53
CA GLU A 491 26.68 10.93 0.54
C GLU A 491 26.47 12.23 -0.25
N GLU A 492 25.79 12.17 -1.38
CA GLU A 492 25.48 13.34 -2.20
C GLU A 492 24.57 14.33 -1.48
N GLU A 493 23.50 13.86 -0.83
CA GLU A 493 22.59 14.72 -0.07
C GLU A 493 23.23 15.26 1.21
N ALA A 494 24.12 14.50 1.84
CA ALA A 494 24.91 14.98 2.96
C ALA A 494 25.82 16.15 2.57
N SER A 495 26.56 15.98 1.47
CA SER A 495 27.44 17.01 0.93
C SER A 495 26.68 18.29 0.60
N LYS A 496 25.51 18.17 -0.07
CA LYS A 496 24.62 19.31 -0.37
C LYS A 496 24.10 20.02 0.88
N ALA A 497 23.84 19.27 1.94
CA ALA A 497 23.37 19.83 3.21
C ALA A 497 24.53 20.37 4.08
N GLY A 498 25.79 20.17 3.70
CA GLY A 498 26.94 20.54 4.53
C GLY A 498 27.12 19.64 5.78
N HIS A 499 26.62 18.41 5.72
CA HIS A 499 26.63 17.45 6.83
C HIS A 499 27.39 16.16 6.47
N GLN A 500 27.65 15.33 7.49
CA GLN A 500 28.15 13.98 7.29
C GLN A 500 27.01 13.05 6.83
N PRO A 501 27.30 12.05 5.97
CA PRO A 501 26.29 11.07 5.57
C PRO A 501 25.73 10.30 6.76
N PHE A 502 24.41 10.09 6.74
CA PHE A 502 23.74 9.29 7.76
C PHE A 502 24.33 7.87 7.80
N PRO A 503 24.45 7.22 8.96
CA PRO A 503 24.92 5.84 9.02
C PRO A 503 24.03 4.91 8.19
N LEU A 504 24.63 4.20 7.23
CA LEU A 504 23.98 3.16 6.42
C LEU A 504 24.66 1.82 6.68
N TRP A 505 23.94 0.88 7.29
CA TRP A 505 24.45 -0.44 7.65
C TRP A 505 23.90 -1.53 6.74
N ASP A 506 24.73 -2.49 6.34
CA ASP A 506 24.27 -3.70 5.66
C ASP A 506 24.31 -4.92 6.59
N PHE A 507 23.12 -5.46 6.88
CA PHE A 507 22.95 -6.72 7.63
C PHE A 507 22.52 -7.89 6.73
N SER A 508 22.45 -7.67 5.41
CA SER A 508 21.95 -8.65 4.44
C SER A 508 23.02 -9.47 3.74
N ALA A 509 24.30 -9.13 3.95
CA ALA A 509 25.44 -9.93 3.53
C ALA A 509 25.47 -11.29 4.27
N PRO A 510 26.03 -12.35 3.66
CA PRO A 510 26.29 -13.63 4.33
C PRO A 510 27.14 -13.44 5.60
N SER A 511 26.68 -14.00 6.71
CA SER A 511 27.28 -13.93 8.05
C SER A 511 26.80 -15.13 8.88
N SER A 512 27.41 -15.33 10.05
CA SER A 512 27.02 -16.31 11.06
C SER A 512 25.53 -16.30 11.44
N ILE A 513 24.84 -15.18 11.19
CA ILE A 513 23.39 -15.02 11.41
C ILE A 513 22.59 -15.34 10.16
N THR A 514 22.96 -14.76 9.01
CA THR A 514 22.19 -14.89 7.77
C THR A 514 22.39 -16.22 7.06
N THR A 515 23.44 -16.97 7.39
CA THR A 515 23.72 -18.32 6.86
C THR A 515 23.42 -19.43 7.86
N GLU A 516 22.57 -19.18 8.85
CA GLU A 516 22.26 -20.19 9.86
C GLU A 516 21.77 -21.51 9.22
N PRO A 517 22.02 -22.66 9.87
CA PRO A 517 21.55 -23.94 9.35
C PRO A 517 20.02 -23.96 9.25
N VAL A 518 19.51 -24.39 8.09
CA VAL A 518 18.07 -24.64 7.89
C VAL A 518 17.81 -26.11 8.24
N PRO A 519 16.85 -26.42 9.14
CA PRO A 519 16.47 -27.80 9.45
C PRO A 519 16.08 -28.60 8.20
N ASN A 520 16.21 -29.92 8.25
CA ASN A 520 15.78 -30.76 7.13
C ASN A 520 14.25 -30.70 6.92
N LEU A 521 13.77 -30.98 5.71
CA LEU A 521 12.33 -31.03 5.47
C LEU A 521 11.67 -32.12 6.33
N GLY A 522 10.71 -31.73 7.16
CA GLY A 522 10.05 -32.62 8.14
C GLY A 522 10.60 -32.49 9.56
N ASP A 523 11.78 -31.89 9.74
CA ASP A 523 12.30 -31.46 11.03
C ASP A 523 11.60 -30.16 11.46
N ARG A 524 11.13 -30.14 12.72
CA ARG A 524 10.39 -29.02 13.32
C ARG A 524 11.25 -28.21 14.29
N SER A 525 12.54 -28.51 14.40
CA SER A 525 13.46 -27.72 15.20
C SER A 525 13.43 -26.25 14.77
N PRO A 526 13.34 -25.30 15.71
CA PRO A 526 13.27 -23.88 15.36
C PRO A 526 14.64 -23.40 14.84
N MET A 527 14.60 -22.50 13.86
CA MET A 527 15.76 -21.69 13.49
C MET A 527 16.04 -20.65 14.59
N ARG A 528 17.31 -20.31 14.81
CA ARG A 528 17.75 -19.47 15.94
C ARG A 528 17.56 -17.98 15.68
N TRP A 529 17.87 -17.52 14.48
CA TRP A 529 17.93 -16.10 14.16
C TRP A 529 16.76 -15.60 13.33
N PHE A 530 16.13 -16.51 12.61
CA PHE A 530 14.97 -16.24 11.78
C PHE A 530 13.78 -17.12 12.16
N TRP A 531 12.58 -16.62 11.87
CA TRP A 531 11.35 -17.42 11.94
C TRP A 531 11.19 -18.28 10.67
N GLU A 532 11.55 -17.70 9.54
CA GLU A 532 11.70 -18.34 8.24
C GLU A 532 12.68 -17.51 7.40
N ARG A 533 12.86 -17.79 6.11
CA ARG A 533 13.88 -17.13 5.26
C ARG A 533 13.87 -15.57 5.19
N SER A 534 12.80 -14.88 5.58
CA SER A 534 12.62 -13.43 5.39
C SER A 534 12.44 -12.64 6.70
N HIS A 535 11.77 -13.18 7.72
CA HIS A 535 11.47 -12.53 8.98
C HIS A 535 12.45 -12.95 10.06
N TYR A 536 13.30 -12.01 10.48
CA TYR A 536 14.24 -12.22 11.57
C TYR A 536 13.56 -12.13 12.94
N ARG A 537 14.10 -12.84 13.92
CA ARG A 537 13.63 -12.83 15.30
C ARG A 537 14.05 -11.56 16.02
N LYS A 538 13.34 -11.26 17.10
CA LYS A 538 13.65 -10.11 17.98
C LYS A 538 15.12 -10.05 18.36
N GLN A 539 15.75 -11.18 18.69
CA GLN A 539 17.17 -11.21 19.07
C GLN A 539 18.09 -10.67 17.96
N THR A 540 17.83 -11.03 16.70
CA THR A 540 18.55 -10.49 15.54
C THR A 540 18.28 -8.99 15.38
N GLY A 541 17.05 -8.54 15.63
CA GLY A 541 16.70 -7.12 15.66
C GLY A 541 17.40 -6.35 16.78
N ASP A 542 17.54 -6.93 17.97
CA ASP A 542 18.29 -6.34 19.08
C ASP A 542 19.77 -6.16 18.68
N PHE A 543 20.39 -7.11 17.96
CA PHE A 543 21.75 -6.97 17.44
C PHE A 543 21.90 -5.89 16.37
N ILE A 544 20.89 -5.71 15.51
CA ILE A 544 20.85 -4.59 14.56
C ILE A 544 20.87 -3.28 15.34
N LEU A 545 20.00 -3.13 16.33
CA LEU A 545 19.92 -1.92 17.16
C LEU A 545 21.20 -1.71 17.96
N ASP A 546 21.84 -2.77 18.46
CA ASP A 546 23.12 -2.68 19.15
C ASP A 546 24.20 -2.07 18.24
N ARG A 547 24.31 -2.51 16.97
CA ARG A 547 25.24 -1.93 15.99
C ARG A 547 24.86 -0.51 15.57
N VAL A 548 23.59 -0.29 15.26
CA VAL A 548 23.07 1.00 14.79
C VAL A 548 23.21 2.09 15.88
N PHE A 549 23.10 1.71 17.15
CA PHE A 549 23.23 2.61 18.30
C PHE A 549 24.62 2.65 18.93
N ASP A 550 25.57 1.84 18.44
CA ASP A 550 26.87 1.62 19.10
C ASP A 550 26.69 1.26 20.59
N TYR A 551 25.69 0.42 20.87
CA TYR A 551 25.37 -0.04 22.21
C TYR A 551 26.14 -1.33 22.52
N SER A 552 26.83 -1.35 23.66
CA SER A 552 27.49 -2.54 24.20
C SER A 552 26.91 -2.92 25.57
N GLY A 553 26.73 -4.22 25.81
CA GLY A 553 26.26 -4.75 27.09
C GLY A 553 26.89 -6.10 27.42
N PRO A 554 27.08 -6.45 28.71
CA PRO A 554 27.80 -7.67 29.11
C PRO A 554 27.20 -8.97 28.57
N SER A 555 25.89 -9.01 28.35
CA SER A 555 25.15 -10.17 27.84
C SER A 555 24.77 -10.06 26.35
N ARG A 556 25.25 -9.02 25.66
CA ARG A 556 24.87 -8.68 24.28
C ARG A 556 26.12 -8.51 23.42
N ALA A 557 26.67 -9.64 22.98
CA ALA A 557 27.80 -9.69 22.06
C ALA A 557 27.29 -9.93 20.63
N VAL A 558 27.35 -8.89 19.80
CA VAL A 558 26.99 -8.98 18.38
C VAL A 558 28.14 -9.66 17.60
N PRO A 559 27.88 -10.74 16.84
CA PRO A 559 28.92 -11.39 16.02
C PRO A 559 29.67 -10.40 15.11
N ALA A 560 31.00 -10.45 15.10
CA ALA A 560 31.83 -9.46 14.39
C ALA A 560 31.47 -9.33 12.89
N ASP A 561 31.10 -10.46 12.27
CA ASP A 561 30.71 -10.57 10.86
C ASP A 561 29.28 -10.12 10.56
N PHE A 562 28.49 -9.71 11.56
CA PHE A 562 27.10 -9.30 11.38
C PHE A 562 26.93 -7.78 11.42
N GLY A 563 26.87 -7.17 10.23
CA GLY A 563 26.60 -5.74 10.05
C GLY A 563 27.85 -4.95 9.68
N VAL A 564 27.87 -4.39 8.47
CA VAL A 564 28.96 -3.54 7.96
C VAL A 564 28.43 -2.15 7.62
N ARG A 565 29.12 -1.10 8.05
CA ARG A 565 28.78 0.28 7.65
C ARG A 565 29.24 0.53 6.23
N LEU A 566 28.34 0.92 5.34
CA LEU A 566 28.59 1.17 3.93
C LEU A 566 28.99 2.63 3.67
N THR A 567 29.98 2.80 2.78
CA THR A 567 30.48 4.08 2.27
C THR A 567 30.94 3.88 0.82
N SER A 568 31.13 4.97 0.07
CA SER A 568 31.71 4.89 -1.28
C SER A 568 33.11 4.27 -1.27
N ALA A 569 33.85 4.36 -0.15
CA ALA A 569 35.19 3.81 -0.01
C ALA A 569 35.24 2.28 0.13
N ASN A 570 34.19 1.64 0.64
CA ASN A 570 34.21 0.19 0.92
C ASN A 570 33.16 -0.62 0.15
N ILE A 571 32.21 0.03 -0.51
CA ILE A 571 31.06 -0.66 -1.10
C ILE A 571 31.44 -1.71 -2.15
N ASP A 572 32.45 -1.45 -2.99
CA ASP A 572 32.87 -2.40 -4.02
C ASP A 572 33.51 -3.65 -3.42
N ALA A 573 34.37 -3.49 -2.41
CA ALA A 573 34.99 -4.60 -1.69
C ALA A 573 33.94 -5.42 -0.94
N HIS A 574 33.00 -4.76 -0.26
CA HIS A 574 31.90 -5.39 0.46
C HIS A 574 30.99 -6.23 -0.47
N LEU A 575 30.66 -5.70 -1.66
CA LEU A 575 29.87 -6.43 -2.66
C LEU A 575 30.61 -7.66 -3.20
N ALA A 576 31.90 -7.53 -3.50
CA ALA A 576 32.72 -8.65 -3.97
C ALA A 576 32.85 -9.75 -2.90
N GLU A 577 33.10 -9.37 -1.65
CA GLU A 577 33.16 -10.30 -0.52
C GLU A 577 31.80 -10.99 -0.31
N GLY A 578 30.71 -10.23 -0.30
CA GLY A 578 29.36 -10.76 -0.15
C GLY A 578 28.98 -11.76 -1.25
N ALA A 579 29.35 -11.49 -2.51
CA ALA A 579 29.13 -12.42 -3.62
C ALA A 579 29.93 -13.72 -3.45
N ASN A 580 31.21 -13.61 -3.08
CA ASN A 580 32.08 -14.76 -2.83
C ASN A 580 31.58 -15.63 -1.67
N SER A 581 31.20 -15.00 -0.55
CA SER A 581 30.67 -15.70 0.62
C SER A 581 29.34 -16.37 0.33
N LEU A 582 28.48 -15.74 -0.47
CA LEU A 582 27.22 -16.32 -0.90
C LEU A 582 27.43 -17.54 -1.81
N ALA A 583 28.38 -17.45 -2.76
CA ALA A 583 28.73 -18.57 -3.63
C ALA A 583 29.26 -19.78 -2.84
N LYS A 584 30.13 -19.53 -1.85
CA LYS A 584 30.63 -20.57 -0.93
C LYS A 584 29.49 -21.24 -0.15
N TRP A 585 28.59 -20.45 0.44
CA TRP A 585 27.43 -20.97 1.16
C TRP A 585 26.50 -21.76 0.23
N ALA A 586 26.23 -21.25 -0.97
CA ALA A 586 25.34 -21.88 -1.95
C ALA A 586 25.89 -23.24 -2.42
N ALA A 587 27.21 -23.36 -2.62
CA ALA A 587 27.87 -24.61 -3.00
C ALA A 587 27.72 -25.73 -1.95
N GLN A 588 27.46 -25.37 -0.70
CA GLN A 588 27.27 -26.31 0.42
C GLN A 588 25.79 -26.48 0.80
N SER A 589 24.87 -25.79 0.11
CA SER A 589 23.45 -25.77 0.43
C SER A 589 22.64 -26.51 -0.63
N GLU A 590 22.00 -27.60 -0.23
CA GLU A 590 21.05 -28.32 -1.09
C GLU A 590 19.89 -27.40 -1.51
N LEU A 591 19.41 -26.56 -0.57
CA LEU A 591 18.33 -25.61 -0.83
C LEU A 591 18.72 -24.58 -1.90
N ALA A 592 19.94 -24.04 -1.85
CA ALA A 592 20.45 -23.13 -2.87
C ALA A 592 20.62 -23.83 -4.22
N SER A 593 21.14 -25.06 -4.23
CA SER A 593 21.27 -25.88 -5.44
C SER A 593 19.92 -26.16 -6.10
N ASN A 594 18.89 -26.43 -5.28
CA ASN A 594 17.52 -26.61 -5.74
C ASN A 594 16.95 -25.31 -6.34
N ILE A 595 17.18 -24.16 -5.71
CA ILE A 595 16.79 -22.85 -6.24
C ILE A 595 17.43 -22.60 -7.61
N ALA A 596 18.75 -22.79 -7.74
CA ALA A 596 19.47 -22.57 -8.98
C ALA A 596 18.93 -23.46 -10.12
N ARG A 597 18.65 -24.73 -9.83
CA ARG A 597 18.06 -25.67 -10.80
C ARG A 597 16.67 -25.25 -11.25
N GLU A 598 15.81 -24.80 -10.33
CA GLU A 598 14.46 -24.33 -10.67
C GLU A 598 14.51 -23.02 -11.48
N ALA A 599 15.39 -22.09 -11.12
CA ALA A 599 15.58 -20.84 -11.85
C ALA A 599 16.15 -21.07 -13.26
N GLY A 600 16.96 -22.12 -13.48
CA GLY A 600 17.49 -22.46 -14.80
C GLY A 600 16.46 -23.02 -15.79
N LYS A 601 15.25 -23.40 -15.35
CA LYS A 601 14.22 -23.95 -16.24
C LYS A 601 13.62 -22.87 -17.14
N PRO A 602 13.40 -23.12 -18.45
CA PRO A 602 12.73 -22.18 -19.36
C PRO A 602 11.33 -21.83 -18.84
N SER A 603 11.20 -20.69 -18.18
CA SER A 603 9.97 -20.26 -17.52
C SER A 603 9.92 -18.74 -17.42
N LYS A 604 8.80 -18.18 -16.96
CA LYS A 604 8.60 -16.72 -16.84
C LYS A 604 9.63 -16.00 -15.95
N PHE A 605 10.35 -16.74 -15.09
CA PHE A 605 11.45 -16.22 -14.26
C PHE A 605 12.64 -15.73 -15.07
N ASN A 606 12.92 -16.36 -16.23
CA ASN A 606 14.13 -16.11 -17.03
C ASN A 606 14.07 -14.78 -17.80
N GLN A 607 12.92 -14.11 -17.81
CA GLN A 607 12.76 -12.83 -18.50
C GLN A 607 13.24 -11.63 -17.68
N GLN A 608 13.65 -11.82 -16.41
CA GLN A 608 14.22 -10.75 -15.60
C GLN A 608 15.51 -10.17 -16.21
N ALA A 609 16.32 -10.98 -16.91
CA ALA A 609 17.52 -10.50 -17.58
C ALA A 609 17.23 -9.46 -18.70
N ASN A 610 16.01 -9.45 -19.24
CA ASN A 610 15.65 -8.56 -20.35
C ASN A 610 15.24 -7.14 -19.90
N ALA A 611 15.20 -6.87 -18.59
CA ALA A 611 14.82 -5.54 -18.09
C ALA A 611 15.94 -4.50 -18.24
N THR A 612 15.67 -3.42 -18.96
CA THR A 612 16.58 -2.30 -19.25
C THR A 612 16.28 -1.03 -18.42
N CYS A 613 15.48 -1.19 -17.38
CA CYS A 613 14.79 -0.14 -16.61
C CYS A 613 15.37 0.08 -15.20
N TRP A 614 16.71 -0.02 -15.06
CA TRP A 614 17.40 0.11 -13.77
C TRP A 614 18.49 1.16 -13.81
#